data_AF-A0A2X4T3J4-F1
#
_entry.id   AF-A0A2X4T3J4-F1
#
_cell.length_a   1.000
_cell.length_b   1.000
_cell.length_c   1.000
_cell.angle_alpha   90.00
_cell.angle_beta   90.00
_cell.angle_gamma   90.00
#
_symmetry.space_group_name_H-M   'P 1'
#
loop_
_entity.id
_entity.type
_entity.pdbx_description
1 polymer ?
#
loop_
_entity_poly.entity_id
_entity_poly.type
_entity_poly.pdbx_seq_one_letter_code
_entity_poly.pdbx_strand_id
1 'polypeptide(L)'
;MLAKWRHVKKITGNFEFNDPNALLEKLSLQLGLIWYFDGQAIYIYDASEMRNAVVSLRNVSLNEFNNFLKRSGLYNKNYPLRGDNRKGTFYVSGPPVYVDLVVNAATMMDKQNDGIELGRQKIGVMRLNNTFVGDRTYNLRDQKMVIPGIATAIERLLQGEEQPLGNITSSEPVPAMPAFQRMEKKVKQQIMPVV
;
A
#
# COMPACT_ATOMS: atom_id res chain seq x y z
N MET A 1 32.37 19.03 -10.99
CA MET A 1 32.55 17.60 -11.32
C MET A 1 33.71 17.10 -10.46
N LEU A 2 33.42 16.53 -9.28
CA LEU A 2 34.44 16.16 -8.29
C LEU A 2 35.10 14.83 -8.70
N ALA A 3 36.39 14.89 -9.06
CA ALA A 3 37.21 13.70 -9.26
C ALA A 3 37.38 12.98 -7.92
N LYS A 4 36.75 11.80 -7.79
CA LYS A 4 36.87 10.93 -6.63
C LYS A 4 38.26 10.31 -6.65
N TRP A 5 39.12 10.70 -5.71
CA TRP A 5 40.45 10.11 -5.53
C TRP A 5 40.30 8.64 -5.16
N ARG A 6 40.57 7.74 -6.11
CA ARG A 6 40.64 6.29 -5.85
C ARG A 6 41.94 6.01 -5.12
N HIS A 7 41.89 5.91 -3.79
CA HIS A 7 43.04 5.46 -3.00
C HIS A 7 43.34 4.00 -3.34
N VAL A 8 44.36 3.77 -4.15
CA VAL A 8 44.81 2.41 -4.49
C VAL A 8 45.61 1.87 -3.30
N LYS A 9 45.01 0.94 -2.55
CA LYS A 9 45.69 0.24 -1.46
C LYS A 9 46.64 -0.81 -2.05
N LYS A 10 47.87 -0.86 -1.54
CA LYS A 10 48.88 -1.85 -1.93
C LYS A 10 49.15 -2.78 -0.75
N ILE A 11 49.31 -4.06 -1.01
CA ILE A 11 49.67 -5.06 -0.01
C ILE A 11 50.82 -5.91 -0.54
N THR A 12 51.78 -6.25 0.33
CA THR A 12 52.91 -7.14 0.03
C THR A 12 52.99 -8.19 1.14
N GLY A 13 53.18 -9.46 0.78
CA GLY A 13 53.28 -10.55 1.74
C GLY A 13 53.22 -11.91 1.05
N ASN A 14 53.43 -12.97 1.83
CA ASN A 14 53.13 -14.35 1.40
C ASN A 14 51.71 -14.69 1.87
N PHE A 15 50.87 -15.18 0.96
CA PHE A 15 49.48 -15.52 1.23
C PHE A 15 49.24 -16.99 0.92
N GLU A 16 48.87 -17.75 1.92
CA GLU A 16 48.48 -19.16 1.79
C GLU A 16 46.98 -19.24 1.47
N PHE A 17 46.61 -19.87 0.34
CA PHE A 17 45.23 -19.94 -0.16
C PHE A 17 44.48 -21.22 0.27
N ASN A 18 44.90 -21.87 1.36
CA ASN A 18 44.26 -23.10 1.84
C ASN A 18 42.81 -22.88 2.32
N ASP A 19 42.51 -21.70 2.88
CA ASP A 19 41.15 -21.22 3.15
C ASP A 19 40.99 -19.79 2.60
N PRO A 20 40.55 -19.65 1.34
CA PRO A 20 40.48 -18.35 0.68
C PRO A 20 39.42 -17.42 1.29
N ASN A 21 38.37 -17.98 1.91
CA ASN A 21 37.30 -17.19 2.53
C ASN A 21 37.79 -16.53 3.82
N ALA A 22 38.44 -17.31 4.70
CA ALA A 22 39.02 -16.79 5.93
C ALA A 22 40.15 -15.79 5.64
N LEU A 23 40.96 -16.05 4.60
CA LEU A 23 41.98 -15.11 4.15
C LEU A 23 41.37 -13.79 3.66
N LEU A 24 40.33 -13.85 2.81
CA LEU A 24 39.65 -12.65 2.31
C LEU A 24 39.07 -11.83 3.46
N GLU A 25 38.40 -12.47 4.43
CA GLU A 25 37.86 -11.78 5.60
C GLU A 25 38.95 -11.07 6.40
N LYS A 26 40.08 -11.74 6.67
CA LYS A 26 41.22 -11.15 7.37
C LYS A 26 41.83 -9.97 6.60
N LEU A 27 42.02 -10.11 5.29
CA LEU A 27 42.54 -9.05 4.43
C LEU A 27 41.59 -7.85 4.37
N SER A 28 40.29 -8.11 4.29
CA SER A 28 39.27 -7.07 4.31
C SER A 28 39.28 -6.28 5.61
N LEU A 29 39.38 -6.95 6.76
CA LEU A 29 39.51 -6.28 8.06
C LEU A 29 40.79 -5.46 8.17
N GLN A 30 41.94 -6.01 7.75
CA GLN A 30 43.23 -5.34 7.86
C GLN A 30 43.34 -4.10 6.95
N LEU A 31 42.79 -4.19 5.72
CA LEU A 31 42.84 -3.10 4.76
C LEU A 31 41.65 -2.14 4.89
N GLY A 32 40.65 -2.43 5.73
CA GLY A 32 39.42 -1.64 5.81
C GLY A 32 38.64 -1.70 4.49
N LEU A 33 38.50 -2.90 3.94
CA LEU A 33 37.67 -3.19 2.77
C LEU A 33 36.39 -3.89 3.22
N ILE A 34 35.33 -3.68 2.46
CA ILE A 34 34.08 -4.43 2.58
C ILE A 34 33.92 -5.27 1.33
N TRP A 35 33.45 -6.50 1.50
CA TRP A 35 33.18 -7.39 0.38
C TRP A 35 31.74 -7.87 0.42
N TYR A 36 31.23 -8.19 -0.77
CA TYR A 36 29.89 -8.70 -0.97
C TYR A 36 29.91 -9.76 -2.06
N PHE A 37 29.24 -10.87 -1.80
CA PHE A 37 29.07 -11.96 -2.74
C PHE A 37 27.58 -12.12 -3.02
N ASP A 38 27.20 -12.09 -4.30
CA ASP A 38 25.81 -12.21 -4.76
C ASP A 38 25.46 -13.62 -5.27
N GLY A 39 26.40 -14.56 -5.20
CA GLY A 39 26.27 -15.90 -5.79
C GLY A 39 27.04 -16.09 -7.10
N GLN A 40 27.42 -15.01 -7.78
CA GLN A 40 28.09 -15.06 -9.09
C GLN A 40 29.42 -14.31 -9.09
N ALA A 41 29.46 -13.14 -8.47
CA ALA A 41 30.62 -12.26 -8.43
C ALA A 41 30.92 -11.79 -7.00
N ILE A 42 32.22 -11.61 -6.73
CA ILE A 42 32.71 -11.01 -5.49
C ILE A 42 33.00 -9.55 -5.78
N TYR A 43 32.27 -8.67 -5.12
CA TYR A 43 32.49 -7.23 -5.16
C TYR A 43 33.31 -6.79 -3.96
N ILE A 44 34.34 -5.98 -4.20
CA ILE A 44 35.23 -5.45 -3.15
C ILE A 44 35.18 -3.92 -3.23
N TYR A 45 34.90 -3.29 -2.09
CA TYR A 45 34.82 -1.85 -1.94
C TYR A 45 35.67 -1.38 -0.76
N ASP A 46 35.97 -0.10 -0.73
CA ASP A 46 36.53 0.53 0.46
C ASP A 46 35.44 0.70 1.54
N ALA A 47 35.78 0.60 2.82
CA ALA A 47 34.84 0.89 3.90
C ALA A 47 34.23 2.30 3.82
N SER A 48 34.97 3.27 3.28
CA SER A 48 34.48 4.64 3.03
C SER A 48 33.43 4.74 1.93
N GLU A 49 33.24 3.69 1.12
CA GLU A 49 32.22 3.64 0.08
C GLU A 49 30.89 3.05 0.57
N MET A 50 30.76 2.73 1.87
CA MET A 50 29.48 2.36 2.45
C MET A 50 28.43 3.43 2.17
N ARG A 51 27.27 2.97 1.70
CA ARG A 51 26.10 3.81 1.47
C ARG A 51 24.96 3.40 2.37
N ASN A 52 24.10 4.36 2.63
CA ASN A 52 22.83 4.14 3.27
C ASN A 52 21.70 4.68 2.39
N ALA A 53 20.54 4.06 2.51
CA ALA A 53 19.32 4.52 1.89
C ALA A 53 18.16 4.31 2.84
N VAL A 54 17.25 5.27 2.84
CA VAL A 54 15.92 5.16 3.45
C VAL A 54 14.94 4.96 2.32
N VAL A 55 14.16 3.87 2.39
CA VAL A 55 13.16 3.53 1.39
C VAL A 55 11.82 3.42 2.08
N SER A 56 10.78 3.98 1.46
CA SER A 56 9.40 3.81 1.90
C SER A 56 8.62 3.05 0.85
N LEU A 57 8.12 1.89 1.23
CA LEU A 57 7.14 1.09 0.52
C LEU A 57 5.75 1.65 0.81
N ARG A 58 4.86 1.65 -0.18
CA ARG A 58 3.48 2.12 -0.04
C ARG A 58 2.50 0.95 0.04
N ASN A 59 2.71 -0.07 -0.80
CA ASN A 59 1.74 -1.11 -1.05
C ASN A 59 2.20 -2.48 -0.51
N VAL A 60 3.40 -2.56 0.07
CA VAL A 60 4.02 -3.80 0.56
C VAL A 60 4.54 -3.61 1.98
N SER A 61 4.31 -4.60 2.84
CA SER A 61 4.85 -4.58 4.21
C SER A 61 6.35 -4.94 4.24
N LEU A 62 7.09 -4.40 5.23
CA LEU A 62 8.51 -4.73 5.39
C LEU A 62 8.74 -6.24 5.59
N ASN A 63 7.81 -6.93 6.26
CA ASN A 63 7.92 -8.37 6.49
C ASN A 63 7.79 -9.18 5.18
N GLU A 64 6.85 -8.81 4.31
CA GLU A 64 6.72 -9.44 2.99
C GLU A 64 7.95 -9.18 2.12
N PHE A 65 8.46 -7.95 2.12
CA PHE A 65 9.68 -7.61 1.41
C PHE A 65 10.90 -8.40 1.93
N ASN A 66 11.04 -8.53 3.24
CA ASN A 66 12.11 -9.33 3.84
C ASN A 66 12.00 -10.83 3.48
N ASN A 67 10.78 -11.36 3.45
CA ASN A 67 10.52 -12.73 3.01
C ASN A 67 10.85 -12.91 1.52
N PHE A 68 10.54 -11.92 0.69
CA PHE A 68 10.93 -11.91 -0.72
C PHE A 68 12.45 -11.97 -0.89
N LEU A 69 13.21 -11.12 -0.18
CA LEU A 69 14.68 -11.14 -0.23
C LEU A 69 15.27 -12.48 0.21
N LYS A 70 14.70 -13.13 1.23
CA LYS A 70 15.15 -14.46 1.67
C LYS A 70 14.88 -15.53 0.62
N ARG A 71 13.71 -15.49 -0.02
CA ARG A 71 13.31 -16.45 -1.06
C ARG A 71 14.11 -16.29 -2.35
N SER A 72 14.51 -15.07 -2.69
CA SER A 72 15.33 -14.79 -3.87
C SER A 72 16.83 -15.02 -3.65
N GLY A 73 17.26 -15.31 -2.42
CA GLY A 73 18.69 -15.44 -2.08
C GLY A 73 19.43 -14.11 -2.01
N LEU A 74 18.73 -12.97 -2.15
CA LEU A 74 19.31 -11.63 -2.08
C LEU A 74 19.48 -11.15 -0.63
N TYR A 75 18.90 -11.84 0.34
CA TYR A 75 19.04 -11.49 1.75
C TYR A 75 20.43 -11.79 2.29
N ASN A 76 21.11 -10.76 2.80
CA ASN A 76 22.40 -10.90 3.47
C ASN A 76 22.31 -10.58 4.96
N LYS A 77 22.71 -11.55 5.81
CA LYS A 77 22.70 -11.41 7.28
C LYS A 77 23.60 -10.28 7.81
N ASN A 78 24.67 -9.96 7.08
CA ASN A 78 25.64 -8.93 7.48
C ASN A 78 25.08 -7.52 7.28
N TYR A 79 24.08 -7.37 6.40
CA TYR A 79 23.45 -6.09 6.04
C TYR A 79 21.93 -6.17 6.25
N PRO A 80 21.46 -6.26 7.52
CA PRO A 80 20.05 -6.41 7.81
C PRO A 80 19.27 -5.13 7.51
N LEU A 81 18.04 -5.30 7.02
CA LEU A 81 17.07 -4.21 6.92
C LEU A 81 16.64 -3.79 8.33
N ARG A 82 16.73 -2.50 8.63
CA ARG A 82 16.30 -1.92 9.91
C ARG A 82 15.04 -1.09 9.66
N GLY A 83 13.93 -1.45 10.28
CA GLY A 83 12.69 -0.71 10.07
C GLY A 83 11.60 -1.20 11.01
N ASP A 84 10.50 -0.47 11.00
CA ASP A 84 9.28 -0.88 11.70
C ASP A 84 8.49 -1.82 10.79
N ASN A 85 8.16 -3.02 11.25
CA ASN A 85 7.40 -3.98 10.45
C ASN A 85 6.00 -3.49 10.08
N ARG A 86 5.44 -2.53 10.84
CA ARG A 86 4.10 -1.96 10.61
C ARG A 86 4.12 -0.75 9.69
N LYS A 87 5.26 -0.07 9.56
CA LYS A 87 5.41 1.09 8.66
C LYS A 87 6.15 0.63 7.42
N GLY A 88 5.72 1.03 6.24
CA GLY A 88 6.39 0.68 4.98
C GLY A 88 7.81 1.24 4.84
N THR A 89 8.33 1.98 5.83
CA THR A 89 9.64 2.61 5.79
C THR A 89 10.71 1.73 6.42
N PHE A 90 11.81 1.53 5.71
CA PHE A 90 12.99 0.84 6.19
C PHE A 90 14.28 1.56 5.81
N TYR A 91 15.30 1.27 6.59
CA TYR A 91 16.67 1.72 6.44
C TYR A 91 17.54 0.54 6.03
N VAL A 92 18.37 0.76 5.02
CA VAL A 92 19.39 -0.20 4.56
C VAL A 92 20.74 0.49 4.52
N SER A 93 21.76 -0.23 4.98
CA SER A 93 23.15 0.23 4.96
C SER A 93 24.05 -0.91 4.50
N GLY A 94 24.94 -0.64 3.56
CA GLY A 94 25.87 -1.64 3.05
C GLY A 94 26.66 -1.16 1.85
N PRO A 95 27.28 -2.11 1.11
CA PRO A 95 27.96 -1.83 -0.14
C PRO A 95 27.02 -1.16 -1.15
N PRO A 96 27.50 -0.21 -1.98
CA PRO A 96 26.67 0.52 -2.94
C PRO A 96 25.80 -0.40 -3.81
N VAL A 97 26.39 -1.47 -4.35
CA VAL A 97 25.68 -2.46 -5.19
C VAL A 97 24.52 -3.13 -4.46
N TYR A 98 24.67 -3.43 -3.17
CA TYR A 98 23.63 -4.06 -2.37
C TYR A 98 22.50 -3.08 -2.07
N VAL A 99 22.83 -1.84 -1.72
CA VAL A 99 21.85 -0.79 -1.46
C VAL A 99 21.02 -0.53 -2.71
N ASP A 100 21.67 -0.36 -3.87
CA ASP A 100 20.99 -0.10 -5.15
C ASP A 100 20.09 -1.29 -5.55
N LEU A 101 20.58 -2.52 -5.35
CA LEU A 101 19.79 -3.74 -5.59
C LEU A 101 18.52 -3.78 -4.72
N VAL A 102 18.65 -3.52 -3.42
CA VAL A 102 17.52 -3.51 -2.47
C VAL A 102 16.51 -2.41 -2.82
N VAL A 103 16.98 -1.21 -3.15
CA VAL A 103 16.12 -0.08 -3.56
C VAL A 103 15.36 -0.42 -4.84
N ASN A 104 16.05 -0.98 -5.85
CA ASN A 104 15.42 -1.38 -7.11
C ASN A 104 14.39 -2.50 -6.89
N ALA A 105 14.74 -3.53 -6.12
CA ALA A 105 13.82 -4.61 -5.77
C ALA A 105 12.56 -4.09 -5.04
N ALA A 106 12.75 -3.18 -4.08
CA ALA A 106 11.66 -2.57 -3.34
C ALA A 106 10.72 -1.78 -4.27
N THR A 107 11.26 -0.93 -5.13
CA THR A 107 10.45 -0.11 -6.06
C THR A 107 9.72 -0.97 -7.11
N MET A 108 10.33 -2.06 -7.58
CA MET A 108 9.66 -3.00 -8.48
C MET A 108 8.50 -3.74 -7.81
N MET A 109 8.69 -4.19 -6.56
CA MET A 109 7.65 -4.89 -5.81
C MET A 109 6.49 -3.95 -5.43
N ASP A 110 6.79 -2.69 -5.10
CA ASP A 110 5.77 -1.67 -4.81
C ASP A 110 4.91 -1.37 -6.04
N LYS A 111 5.56 -1.13 -7.21
CA LYS A 111 4.88 -0.86 -8.49
C LYS A 111 4.02 -2.01 -9.00
N GLN A 112 4.41 -3.26 -8.76
CA GLN A 112 3.57 -4.40 -9.15
C GLN A 112 2.23 -4.39 -8.41
N ASN A 113 2.18 -3.80 -7.22
CA ASN A 113 0.99 -3.71 -6.40
C ASN A 113 0.20 -2.39 -6.59
N ASP A 114 0.77 -1.39 -7.30
CA ASP A 114 0.06 -0.16 -7.71
C ASP A 114 -1.12 -0.44 -8.66
N GLY A 115 -1.04 -1.52 -9.45
CA GLY A 115 -2.12 -1.93 -10.35
C GLY A 115 -3.43 -2.29 -9.64
N ILE A 116 -3.39 -2.51 -8.32
CA ILE A 116 -4.57 -2.82 -7.51
C ILE A 116 -5.28 -1.54 -7.02
N GLU A 117 -4.58 -0.40 -6.94
CA GLU A 117 -5.15 0.86 -6.42
C GLU A 117 -5.95 1.66 -7.45
N LEU A 118 -5.67 1.55 -8.76
CA LEU A 118 -6.62 2.00 -9.79
C LEU A 118 -7.90 1.13 -9.86
N GLY A 119 -7.92 0.00 -9.15
CA GLY A 119 -8.97 -1.02 -9.22
C GLY A 119 -10.05 -0.99 -8.15
N ARG A 120 -10.03 -0.06 -7.18
CA ARG A 120 -11.14 0.05 -6.21
C ARG A 120 -12.37 0.77 -6.75
N GLN A 121 -12.34 1.31 -7.96
CA GLN A 121 -13.57 1.74 -8.62
C GLN A 121 -14.28 0.51 -9.20
N LYS A 122 -15.02 -0.18 -8.34
CA LYS A 122 -15.88 -1.29 -8.75
C LYS A 122 -17.05 -0.72 -9.55
N ILE A 123 -17.07 -1.01 -10.85
CA ILE A 123 -18.20 -0.66 -11.72
C ILE A 123 -19.30 -1.69 -11.48
N GLY A 124 -20.47 -1.24 -11.02
CA GLY A 124 -21.67 -2.07 -10.85
C GLY A 124 -22.76 -1.64 -11.84
N VAL A 125 -23.35 -2.61 -12.55
CA VAL A 125 -24.52 -2.36 -13.41
C VAL A 125 -25.77 -2.82 -12.67
N MET A 126 -26.67 -1.88 -12.35
CA MET A 126 -27.92 -2.17 -11.65
C MET A 126 -29.11 -1.91 -12.57
N ARG A 127 -29.92 -2.95 -12.82
CA ARG A 127 -31.18 -2.80 -13.55
C ARG A 127 -32.28 -2.37 -12.60
N LEU A 128 -32.97 -1.28 -12.94
CA LEU A 128 -34.14 -0.82 -12.20
C LEU A 128 -35.42 -1.45 -12.76
N ASN A 129 -36.29 -1.96 -11.89
CA ASN A 129 -37.56 -2.58 -12.29
C ASN A 129 -38.78 -1.68 -12.06
N ASN A 130 -38.71 -0.78 -11.07
CA ASN A 130 -39.89 -0.05 -10.58
C ASN A 130 -39.83 1.46 -10.87
N THR A 131 -38.66 1.98 -11.25
CA THR A 131 -38.39 3.42 -11.33
C THR A 131 -37.52 3.76 -12.53
N PHE A 132 -37.51 5.04 -12.91
CA PHE A 132 -36.74 5.55 -14.05
C PHE A 132 -35.42 6.16 -13.60
N VAL A 133 -34.38 5.98 -14.44
CA VAL A 133 -33.04 6.54 -14.19
C VAL A 133 -33.01 8.04 -14.49
N GLY A 134 -33.56 8.45 -15.64
CA GLY A 134 -33.56 9.84 -16.10
C GLY A 134 -34.79 10.65 -15.66
N ASP A 135 -34.65 11.97 -15.72
CA ASP A 135 -35.69 12.92 -15.34
C ASP A 135 -36.87 12.91 -16.32
N ARG A 136 -38.08 13.11 -15.78
CA ARG A 136 -39.30 13.21 -16.59
C ARG A 136 -39.88 14.61 -16.50
N THR A 137 -40.19 15.18 -17.65
CA THR A 137 -40.91 16.45 -17.72
C THR A 137 -42.38 16.19 -18.06
N TYR A 138 -43.26 16.72 -17.24
CA TYR A 138 -44.70 16.77 -17.49
C TYR A 138 -45.13 18.21 -17.73
N ASN A 139 -45.83 18.42 -18.84
CA ASN A 139 -46.49 19.70 -19.11
C ASN A 139 -47.92 19.58 -18.59
N LEU A 140 -48.20 20.17 -17.43
CA LEU A 140 -49.55 20.29 -16.89
C LEU A 140 -50.07 21.68 -17.21
N ARG A 141 -50.92 21.78 -18.24
CA ARG A 141 -51.43 23.06 -18.77
C ARG A 141 -50.27 24.02 -19.05
N ASP A 142 -50.25 25.17 -18.40
CA ASP A 142 -49.23 26.22 -18.56
C ASP A 142 -48.01 26.06 -17.63
N GLN A 143 -47.92 24.95 -16.88
CA GLN A 143 -46.81 24.68 -15.96
C GLN A 143 -46.02 23.43 -16.37
N LYS A 144 -44.72 23.64 -16.59
CA LYS A 144 -43.75 22.57 -16.86
C LYS A 144 -43.21 22.06 -15.52
N MET A 145 -43.60 20.86 -15.12
CA MET A 145 -43.12 20.19 -13.91
C MET A 145 -42.08 19.12 -14.26
N VAL A 146 -40.90 19.17 -13.63
CA VAL A 146 -39.84 18.16 -13.81
C VAL A 146 -39.79 17.27 -12.58
N ILE A 147 -39.95 15.96 -12.78
CA ILE A 147 -39.78 14.93 -11.76
C ILE A 147 -38.36 14.37 -11.90
N PRO A 148 -37.48 14.53 -10.89
CA PRO A 148 -36.11 14.01 -10.96
C PRO A 148 -36.10 12.48 -10.94
N GLY A 149 -35.23 11.88 -11.76
CA GLY A 149 -34.94 10.46 -11.75
C GLY A 149 -34.00 10.06 -10.62
N ILE A 150 -33.74 8.75 -10.49
CA ILE A 150 -32.86 8.23 -9.43
C ILE A 150 -31.41 8.71 -9.60
N ALA A 151 -30.91 8.89 -10.83
CA ALA A 151 -29.56 9.39 -11.06
C ALA A 151 -29.37 10.78 -10.44
N THR A 152 -30.27 11.70 -10.77
CA THR A 152 -30.28 13.09 -10.26
C THR A 152 -30.47 13.13 -8.75
N ALA A 153 -31.29 12.25 -8.19
CA ALA A 153 -31.51 12.19 -6.74
C ALA A 153 -30.26 11.71 -5.98
N ILE A 154 -29.59 10.66 -6.47
CA ILE A 154 -28.35 10.15 -5.86
C ILE A 154 -27.22 11.16 -6.03
N GLU A 155 -27.11 11.78 -7.21
CA GLU A 155 -26.08 12.79 -7.48
C GLU A 155 -26.21 13.98 -6.51
N ARG A 156 -27.42 14.51 -6.32
CA ARG A 156 -27.67 15.59 -5.35
C ARG A 156 -27.39 15.16 -3.90
N LEU A 157 -27.64 13.90 -3.55
CA LEU A 157 -27.33 13.37 -2.23
C LEU A 157 -25.81 13.31 -1.99
N LEU A 158 -25.05 12.84 -3.00
CA LEU A 158 -23.59 12.68 -2.90
C LEU A 158 -22.82 14.00 -3.01
N GLN A 159 -23.37 15.00 -3.72
CA GLN A 159 -22.75 16.34 -3.85
C GLN A 159 -22.55 17.06 -2.51
N GLY A 160 -23.28 16.70 -1.45
CA GLY A 160 -23.15 17.28 -0.12
C GLY A 160 -22.14 16.56 0.80
N GLU A 161 -21.58 15.44 0.37
CA GLU A 161 -20.76 14.56 1.21
C GLU A 161 -19.27 14.65 0.80
N GLU A 162 -18.62 15.78 1.13
CA GLU A 162 -17.17 15.94 1.01
C GLU A 162 -16.41 15.24 2.15
N GLN A 163 -16.80 14.01 2.50
CA GLN A 163 -15.96 13.16 3.35
C GLN A 163 -15.33 12.07 2.49
N PRO A 164 -13.98 11.99 2.43
CA PRO A 164 -13.32 10.88 1.78
C PRO A 164 -13.80 9.60 2.47
N LEU A 165 -14.12 8.58 1.66
CA LEU A 165 -14.46 7.23 2.10
C LEU A 165 -13.31 6.62 2.92
N GLY A 166 -13.19 7.06 4.17
CA GLY A 166 -12.35 6.47 5.20
C GLY A 166 -12.99 5.15 5.60
N ASN A 167 -12.17 4.10 5.65
CA ASN A 167 -12.54 2.73 6.02
C ASN A 167 -13.60 2.68 7.14
N ILE A 168 -14.87 2.52 6.75
CA ILE A 168 -15.91 2.01 7.63
C ILE A 168 -15.62 0.51 7.80
N THR A 169 -14.72 0.22 8.72
CA THR A 169 -14.62 -1.12 9.31
C THR A 169 -15.81 -1.22 10.25
N SER A 170 -16.89 -1.86 9.81
CA SER A 170 -18.07 -2.11 10.63
C SER A 170 -17.73 -3.11 11.73
N SER A 171 -17.17 -2.61 12.82
CA SER A 171 -17.01 -3.35 14.08
C SER A 171 -17.72 -2.64 15.22
N GLU A 172 -18.99 -2.27 15.02
CA GLU A 172 -19.90 -1.97 16.11
C GLU A 172 -21.26 -2.65 15.82
N PRO A 173 -21.79 -3.44 16.77
CA PRO A 173 -23.13 -4.00 16.62
C PRO A 173 -24.13 -2.85 16.62
N VAL A 174 -24.93 -2.78 15.56
CA VAL A 174 -26.06 -1.85 15.47
C VAL A 174 -26.93 -2.04 16.72
N PRO A 175 -27.18 -0.99 17.54
CA PRO A 175 -28.09 -1.12 18.66
C PRO A 175 -29.48 -1.49 18.15
N ALA A 176 -30.09 -2.49 18.78
CA ALA A 176 -31.41 -2.98 18.40
C ALA A 176 -32.43 -1.84 18.36
N MET A 177 -33.14 -1.71 17.24
CA MET A 177 -34.19 -0.71 17.09
C MET A 177 -35.27 -0.90 18.17
N PRO A 178 -35.78 0.18 18.79
CA PRO A 178 -36.93 0.08 19.67
C PRO A 178 -38.15 -0.41 18.90
N ALA A 179 -38.96 -1.26 19.54
CA ALA A 179 -40.14 -1.84 18.95
C ALA A 179 -41.15 -0.76 18.53
N PHE A 180 -41.63 -0.83 17.27
CA PHE A 180 -42.70 0.02 16.78
C PHE A 180 -44.00 -0.30 17.53
N GLN A 181 -44.47 0.64 18.35
CA GLN A 181 -45.73 0.51 19.05
C GLN A 181 -46.88 0.90 18.11
N ARG A 182 -47.66 -0.11 17.68
CA ARG A 182 -48.83 0.07 16.82
C ARG A 182 -49.91 0.87 17.57
N MET A 183 -50.10 2.13 17.19
CA MET A 183 -51.26 2.90 17.66
C MET A 183 -52.53 2.39 16.99
N GLU A 184 -53.30 1.55 17.68
CA GLU A 184 -54.68 1.26 17.31
C GLU A 184 -55.57 2.46 17.70
N LYS A 185 -55.97 3.26 16.71
CA LYS A 185 -57.08 4.20 16.89
C LYS A 185 -58.38 3.40 16.98
N LYS A 186 -58.96 3.31 18.18
CA LYS A 186 -60.33 2.83 18.39
C LYS A 186 -61.30 3.84 17.78
N VAL A 187 -61.83 3.54 16.59
CA VAL A 187 -62.97 4.29 16.01
C VAL A 187 -64.23 3.85 16.75
N LYS A 188 -64.82 4.74 17.55
CA LYS A 188 -66.17 4.54 18.10
C LYS A 188 -67.17 4.76 16.97
N GLN A 189 -67.74 3.66 16.47
CA GLN A 189 -68.89 3.68 15.59
C GLN A 189 -70.12 4.00 16.45
N GLN A 190 -70.66 5.21 16.34
CA GLN A 190 -71.94 5.58 16.93
C GLN A 190 -73.00 5.49 15.85
N ILE A 191 -73.81 4.44 15.92
CA ILE A 191 -74.98 4.23 15.08
C ILE A 191 -76.18 4.63 15.95
N MET A 192 -76.93 5.65 15.53
CA MET A 192 -78.26 5.94 16.09
C MET A 192 -79.32 5.28 15.21
N PRO A 193 -80.34 4.62 15.79
CA PRO A 193 -81.40 4.00 15.03
C PRO A 193 -82.41 5.05 14.56
N VAL A 194 -82.93 4.82 13.36
CA VAL A 194 -84.10 5.48 12.78
C VAL A 194 -85.35 4.91 13.47
N VAL A 195 -86.15 5.78 14.10
CA VAL A 195 -87.62 5.79 14.08
C VAL A 195 -88.07 7.25 14.19
#